data_AF-A0A401U2E9-F1
#
_entry.id   AF-A0A401U2E9-F1
#
_cell.length_a   1.000
_cell.length_b   1.000
_cell.length_c   1.000
_cell.angle_alpha   90.00
_cell.angle_beta   90.00
_cell.angle_gamma   90.00
#
_symmetry.space_group_name_H-M   'P 1'
#
loop_
_entity.id
_entity.type
_entity.pdbx_description
1 polymer ?
#
loop_
_entity_poly.entity_id
_entity_poly.type
_entity_poly.pdbx_seq_one_letter_code
_entity_poly.pdbx_strand_id
1 'polypeptide(L)'
;MAGHVITVGTEASILDAAKLMLDHHISGLPVVDAAGRLVGILSESDFLRRSEIGTQRRRPRWLRFLLGSGSAATDFVHERGRRVGEIMSYDPVTVTEEAPLSE
;
A
#
# COMPACT_ATOMS: atom_id res chain seq x y z
N MET A 1 -13.12 10.06 15.59
CA MET A 1 -14.05 9.34 14.69
C MET A 1 -13.29 8.92 13.45
N ALA A 2 -13.28 7.62 13.13
CA ALA A 2 -12.84 7.15 11.83
C ALA A 2 -14.04 7.18 10.86
N GLY A 3 -13.87 7.78 9.67
CA GLY A 3 -14.89 7.78 8.62
C GLY A 3 -14.91 6.45 7.85
N HIS A 4 -15.49 6.44 6.65
CA HIS A 4 -15.40 5.30 5.75
C HIS A 4 -13.93 5.05 5.35
N VAL A 5 -13.34 3.97 5.87
CA VAL A 5 -11.93 3.63 5.63
C VAL A 5 -11.82 2.66 4.45
N ILE A 6 -11.01 3.03 3.46
CA ILE A 6 -10.71 2.17 2.31
C ILE A 6 -9.64 1.16 2.74
N THR A 7 -9.88 -0.13 2.50
CA THR A 7 -9.00 -1.23 2.92
C THR A 7 -8.58 -2.09 1.73
N VAL A 8 -7.57 -2.93 1.92
CA VAL A 8 -7.09 -3.89 0.92
C VAL A 8 -6.85 -5.26 1.54
N GLY A 9 -7.04 -6.34 0.80
CA GLY A 9 -6.79 -7.69 1.28
C GLY A 9 -5.31 -8.09 1.26
N THR A 10 -4.90 -9.01 2.14
CA THR A 10 -3.51 -9.54 2.14
C THR A 10 -3.10 -10.16 0.81
N GLU A 11 -4.05 -10.77 0.11
CA GLU A 11 -3.84 -11.50 -1.15
C GLU A 11 -3.89 -10.59 -2.39
N ALA A 12 -4.26 -9.32 -2.21
CA ALA A 12 -4.32 -8.36 -3.30
C ALA A 12 -2.94 -8.13 -3.89
N SER A 13 -2.90 -7.77 -5.18
CA SER A 13 -1.65 -7.40 -5.81
C SER A 13 -1.18 -6.04 -5.29
N ILE A 14 0.14 -5.85 -5.27
CA ILE A 14 0.77 -4.57 -4.96
C ILE A 14 0.28 -3.48 -5.95
N LEU A 15 0.01 -3.84 -7.20
CA LEU A 15 -0.52 -2.92 -8.20
C LEU A 15 -1.93 -2.43 -7.84
N ASP A 16 -2.82 -3.35 -7.46
CA ASP A 16 -4.19 -3.00 -7.09
C ASP A 16 -4.19 -2.06 -5.89
N ALA A 17 -3.35 -2.35 -4.90
CA ALA A 17 -3.18 -1.49 -3.73
C ALA A 17 -2.65 -0.09 -4.11
N ALA A 18 -1.64 -0.02 -4.98
CA ALA A 18 -1.08 1.25 -5.45
C ALA A 18 -2.13 2.06 -6.25
N LYS A 19 -2.90 1.40 -7.11
CA LYS A 19 -3.99 2.03 -7.86
C LYS A 19 -5.07 2.58 -6.92
N LEU A 20 -5.49 1.79 -5.94
CA LEU A 20 -6.46 2.21 -4.92
C LEU A 20 -5.98 3.45 -4.16
N MET A 21 -4.68 3.51 -3.82
CA MET A 21 -4.08 4.68 -3.18
C MET A 21 -4.12 5.93 -4.07
N LEU A 22 -3.88 5.81 -5.38
CA LEU A 22 -4.01 6.95 -6.31
C LEU A 22 -5.43 7.41 -6.48
N ASP A 23 -6.33 6.49 -6.77
CA ASP A 23 -7.72 6.79 -7.11
C ASP A 23 -8.38 7.54 -5.95
N HIS A 24 -8.04 7.14 -4.72
CA HIS A 24 -8.58 7.76 -3.50
C HIS A 24 -7.68 8.84 -2.88
N HIS A 25 -6.54 9.17 -3.49
CA HIS A 25 -5.59 10.19 -3.02
C HIS A 25 -5.13 9.98 -1.56
N ILE A 26 -4.86 8.73 -1.19
CA ILE A 26 -4.44 8.31 0.16
C ILE A 26 -3.01 7.76 0.16
N SER A 27 -2.28 8.01 1.23
CA SER A 27 -0.86 7.59 1.38
C SER A 27 -0.68 6.25 2.10
N GLY A 28 -1.77 5.63 2.54
CA GLY A 28 -1.75 4.30 3.13
C GLY A 28 -3.11 3.62 3.16
N LEU A 29 -3.07 2.31 3.33
CA LEU A 29 -4.21 1.41 3.35
C LEU A 29 -4.09 0.48 4.57
N PRO A 30 -5.14 0.33 5.38
CA PRO A 30 -5.25 -0.79 6.28
C PRO A 30 -5.41 -2.09 5.47
N VAL A 31 -4.66 -3.11 5.87
CA VAL A 31 -4.70 -4.43 5.25
C VAL A 31 -5.51 -5.38 6.11
N VAL A 32 -6.51 -6.02 5.50
CA VAL A 32 -7.41 -6.96 6.17
C VAL A 32 -7.24 -8.39 5.67
N ASP A 33 -7.49 -9.36 6.54
CA ASP A 33 -7.57 -10.77 6.15
C ASP A 33 -8.94 -11.13 5.53
N ALA A 34 -9.11 -12.39 5.15
CA ALA A 34 -10.35 -12.89 4.56
C ALA A 34 -11.57 -12.80 5.51
N ALA A 35 -11.36 -12.68 6.82
CA ALA A 35 -12.40 -12.48 7.82
C ALA A 35 -12.69 -10.99 8.08
N GLY A 36 -12.01 -10.08 7.37
CA GLY A 36 -12.15 -8.63 7.54
C GLY A 36 -11.38 -8.07 8.74
N ARG A 37 -10.49 -8.85 9.36
CA ARG A 37 -9.71 -8.39 10.51
C ARG A 37 -8.49 -7.62 10.03
N LEU A 38 -8.19 -6.49 10.68
CA LEU A 38 -6.98 -5.72 10.43
C LEU A 38 -5.74 -6.54 10.81
N VAL A 39 -4.82 -6.73 9.86
CA VAL A 39 -3.60 -7.53 10.03
C VAL A 39 -2.32 -6.78 9.67
N GLY A 40 -2.44 -5.59 9.10
CA GLY A 40 -1.29 -4.75 8.80
C GLY A 40 -1.66 -3.39 8.22
N ILE A 41 -0.64 -2.58 7.93
CA ILE A 41 -0.74 -1.31 7.23
C ILE A 41 0.19 -1.35 6.02
N LEU A 42 -0.31 -0.87 4.88
CA LEU A 42 0.49 -0.59 3.70
C LEU A 42 0.63 0.93 3.52
N SER A 43 1.85 1.42 3.34
CA SER A 43 2.16 2.83 3.13
C SER A 43 2.94 3.04 1.83
N GLU A 44 3.02 4.30 1.36
CA GLU A 44 3.90 4.66 0.24
C GLU A 44 5.36 4.21 0.49
N SER A 45 5.81 4.21 1.75
CA SER A 45 7.18 3.85 2.11
C SER A 45 7.48 2.35 1.94
N ASP A 46 6.46 1.50 2.01
CA ASP A 46 6.61 0.05 1.84
C ASP A 46 6.91 -0.33 0.38
N PHE A 47 6.42 0.46 -0.58
CA PHE A 47 6.84 0.32 -1.99
C PHE A 47 8.28 0.79 -2.23
N LEU A 48 8.75 1.79 -1.48
CA LEU A 48 10.08 2.39 -1.64
C LEU A 48 11.19 1.57 -0.99
N ARG A 49 10.93 0.95 0.18
CA ARG A 49 11.95 0.19 0.95
C ARG A 49 12.52 -1.02 0.20
N ARG A 50 11.88 -1.48 -0.88
CA ARG A 50 12.33 -2.64 -1.67
C ARG A 50 12.77 -2.33 -3.09
N SER A 51 12.76 -1.06 -3.50
CA SER A 51 13.43 -0.63 -4.73
C SER A 51 14.84 -0.14 -4.37
N GLU A 52 15.85 -0.98 -4.51
CA GLU A 52 17.28 -0.66 -4.37
C GLU A 52 17.79 0.36 -5.41
N ILE A 53 17.05 1.44 -5.69
CA ILE A 53 17.48 2.39 -6.72
C ILE A 53 17.17 3.82 -6.27
N GLY A 54 18.19 4.46 -5.70
CA GLY A 54 18.60 5.81 -6.07
C GLY A 54 17.61 6.96 -5.81
N THR A 55 17.74 7.56 -4.64
CA THR A 55 17.75 9.02 -4.40
C THR A 55 16.49 9.89 -4.67
N GLN A 56 16.10 10.55 -3.56
CA GLN A 56 15.66 11.95 -3.38
C GLN A 56 14.20 12.39 -3.55
N ARG A 57 13.79 13.17 -2.53
CA ARG A 57 12.61 14.05 -2.41
C ARG A 57 12.29 14.77 -3.73
N ARG A 58 11.22 14.34 -4.41
CA ARG A 58 10.16 15.15 -5.05
C ARG A 58 9.40 14.29 -6.06
N ARG A 59 8.08 14.16 -5.82
CA ARG A 59 7.07 13.35 -6.56
C ARG A 59 7.36 11.83 -6.58
N PRO A 60 6.42 10.98 -6.13
CA PRO A 60 6.65 9.55 -6.06
C PRO A 60 7.04 8.97 -7.42
N ARG A 61 8.24 8.37 -7.52
CA ARG A 61 8.78 7.84 -8.79
C ARG A 61 7.92 6.77 -9.44
N TRP A 62 7.11 6.06 -8.67
CA TRP A 62 6.16 5.07 -9.18
C TRP A 62 5.04 5.69 -10.03
N LEU A 63 4.68 6.97 -9.80
CA LEU A 63 3.77 7.72 -10.68
C LEU A 63 4.38 7.90 -12.09
N ARG A 64 5.70 8.11 -12.20
CA ARG A 64 6.39 8.12 -13.52
C ARG A 64 6.39 6.74 -14.17
N PHE A 65 6.33 5.68 -13.38
CA PHE A 65 6.24 4.30 -13.88
C PHE A 65 4.86 4.00 -14.48
N LEU A 66 3.79 4.53 -13.88
CA LEU A 66 2.42 4.43 -14.40
C LEU A 66 2.14 5.38 -15.59
N LEU A 67 2.79 6.55 -15.62
CA LEU A 67 2.52 7.62 -16.60
C LEU A 67 3.56 7.71 -17.74
N GLY A 68 4.59 6.86 -17.75
CA GLY A 68 5.71 6.91 -18.70
C GLY A 68 5.52 5.96 -19.88
N SER A 69 5.09 6.50 -21.02
CA SER A 69 5.03 5.89 -22.34
C SER A 69 6.28 5.09 -22.74
N GLY A 70 6.16 3.75 -22.90
CA GLY A 70 7.10 2.93 -23.69
C GLY A 70 7.37 1.49 -23.22
N SER A 71 6.61 0.53 -23.77
CA SER A 71 7.01 -0.85 -24.13
C SER A 71 7.59 -1.83 -23.09
N ALA A 72 6.76 -2.83 -22.75
CA ALA A 72 7.08 -4.27 -22.62
C ALA A 72 7.73 -4.85 -21.36
N ALA A 73 8.22 -4.06 -20.39
CA ALA A 73 8.74 -4.59 -19.11
C ALA A 73 7.76 -4.48 -17.93
N THR A 74 6.65 -3.77 -18.11
CA THR A 74 5.56 -3.58 -17.15
C THR A 74 4.75 -4.86 -16.90
N ASP A 75 4.80 -5.83 -17.82
CA ASP A 75 3.90 -7.00 -17.79
C ASP A 75 4.57 -8.25 -17.16
N PHE A 76 5.90 -8.36 -17.18
CA PHE A 76 6.62 -9.57 -16.73
C PHE A 76 6.93 -9.62 -15.21
N VAL A 77 7.04 -8.48 -14.53
CA VAL A 77 7.35 -8.42 -13.07
C VAL A 77 6.07 -8.51 -12.21
N HIS A 78 4.91 -8.25 -12.82
CA HIS A 78 3.60 -8.57 -12.25
C HIS A 78 3.31 -10.08 -12.15
N GLU A 79 3.98 -10.91 -12.96
CA GLU A 79 3.55 -12.29 -13.20
C GLU A 79 3.99 -13.34 -12.17
N ARG A 80 4.80 -13.01 -11.13
CA ARG A 80 5.10 -13.98 -10.04
C ARG A 80 5.01 -13.43 -8.62
N GLY A 81 3.86 -12.85 -8.30
CA GLY A 81 3.17 -13.28 -7.08
C GLY A 81 3.41 -12.48 -5.81
N ARG A 82 3.88 -11.24 -5.89
CA ARG A 82 4.07 -10.43 -4.68
C ARG A 82 2.75 -9.82 -4.22
N ARG A 83 2.28 -10.30 -3.08
CA ARG A 83 1.03 -9.88 -2.45
C ARG A 83 1.25 -8.74 -1.48
N VAL A 84 0.21 -7.95 -1.21
CA VAL A 84 0.23 -6.90 -0.18
C VAL A 84 0.76 -7.46 1.15
N GLY A 85 0.32 -8.66 1.52
CA GLY A 85 0.77 -9.35 2.73
C GLY A 85 2.29 -9.46 2.85
N GLU A 86 3.04 -9.56 1.75
CA GLU A 86 4.49 -9.73 1.79
C GLU A 86 5.28 -8.45 2.08
N ILE A 87 4.65 -7.29 1.95
CA ILE A 87 5.30 -5.98 2.07
C ILE A 87 4.68 -5.07 3.12
N MET A 88 3.47 -5.38 3.58
CA MET A 88 2.82 -4.59 4.62
C MET A 88 3.64 -4.58 5.90
N SER A 89 3.50 -3.51 6.67
CA SER A 89 3.90 -3.50 8.06
C SER A 89 2.89 -4.32 8.87
N TYR A 90 3.37 -5.37 9.52
CA TYR A 90 2.59 -6.24 10.39
C TYR A 90 2.39 -5.61 11.77
N ASP A 91 1.47 -6.18 12.56
CA ASP A 91 1.20 -5.80 13.95
C ASP A 91 0.87 -4.30 14.11
N PRO A 92 -0.24 -3.85 13.49
CA PRO A 92 -0.62 -2.45 13.55
C PRO A 92 -0.94 -2.05 14.98
N VAL A 93 -0.41 -0.90 15.40
CA VAL A 93 -0.84 -0.27 16.66
C VAL A 93 -2.27 0.20 16.48
N THR A 94 -3.17 -0.29 17.34
CA THR A 94 -4.60 0.02 17.30
C THR A 94 -5.06 0.64 18.61
N VAL A 95 -6.04 1.51 18.53
CA VAL A 95 -6.78 2.06 19.69
C VAL A 95 -8.26 1.70 19.55
N THR A 96 -8.98 1.65 20.67
CA THR A 96 -10.44 1.44 20.63
C THR A 96 -11.17 2.72 20.27
N GLU A 97 -12.47 2.63 19.97
CA GLU A 97 -13.28 3.80 19.66
C GLU A 97 -13.37 4.77 20.85
N GLU A 98 -13.26 4.25 22.07
CA GLU A 98 -13.36 4.96 23.33
C GLU A 98 -11.99 5.44 23.86
N ALA A 99 -10.89 5.11 23.17
CA ALA A 99 -9.56 5.51 23.60
C ALA A 99 -9.45 7.04 23.72
N PRO A 100 -9.00 7.57 24.87
CA PRO A 100 -8.85 9.00 25.06
C PRO A 100 -7.72 9.54 24.16
N LEU A 101 -7.81 10.81 23.76
CA LEU A 101 -6.82 11.47 22.91
C LEU A 101 -5.38 11.47 23.49
N SER A 102 -5.25 11.26 24.80
CA SER A 102 -3.96 11.23 25.50
C SER A 102 -3.20 9.90 25.37
N GLU A 103 -3.84 8.87 24.82
CA GLU A 103 -3.28 7.54 24.58
C GLU A 103 -2.68 7.44 23.17
#